data_AF-A0A661D508-F1
#
_entry.id   AF-A0A661D508-F1
#
_cell.length_a   1.000
_cell.length_b   1.000
_cell.length_c   1.000
_cell.angle_alpha   90.00
_cell.angle_beta   90.00
_cell.angle_gamma   90.00
#
_symmetry.space_group_name_H-M   'P 1'
#
loop_
_entity.id
_entity.type
_entity.pdbx_description
1 polymer ?
#
loop_
_entity_poly.entity_id
_entity_poly.type
_entity_poly.pdbx_seq_one_letter_code
_entity_poly.pdbx_strand_id
1 'polypeptide(L)'
;MMTDPDFHAGELKAQKKWNTSHIWNKTRREKLLWDHLPESLFERIKNAPFFFLATSNEKGECDCSFKGGGPNLIHIIDAQHFAFPDIDGNGAFMSLGNIIQNPHVGCLFIDFSTGERLRINGKANIHTTGEIKNLFPDSSRTIS
;
A
#
# COMPACT_ATOMS: atom_id res chain seq x y z
N MET A 1 -14.09 -26.34 -3.08
CA MET A 1 -13.94 -25.23 -4.05
C MET A 1 -12.49 -24.82 -4.01
N MET A 2 -11.75 -24.91 -5.12
CA MET A 2 -10.42 -24.31 -5.21
C MET A 2 -10.58 -22.79 -5.11
N THR A 3 -9.97 -22.18 -4.10
CA THR A 3 -9.86 -20.74 -3.96
C THR A 3 -8.78 -20.25 -4.92
N ASP A 4 -9.10 -19.27 -5.77
CA ASP A 4 -8.08 -18.58 -6.59
C ASP A 4 -7.17 -17.79 -5.64
N PRO A 5 -5.84 -17.93 -5.74
CA PRO A 5 -4.92 -17.26 -4.81
C PRO A 5 -4.81 -15.75 -5.05
N ASP A 6 -5.17 -15.26 -6.25
CA ASP A 6 -4.93 -13.88 -6.67
C ASP A 6 -6.20 -13.01 -6.59
N PHE A 7 -7.38 -13.63 -6.74
CA PHE A 7 -8.66 -12.91 -6.82
C PHE A 7 -9.69 -13.44 -5.84
N HIS A 8 -10.39 -12.52 -5.18
CA HIS A 8 -11.47 -12.88 -4.28
C HIS A 8 -12.77 -13.23 -5.05
N ALA A 9 -13.72 -13.87 -4.37
CA ALA A 9 -14.94 -14.38 -5.01
C ALA A 9 -15.75 -13.31 -5.76
N GLY A 10 -15.84 -12.09 -5.20
CA GLY A 10 -16.45 -10.94 -5.86
C GLY A 10 -15.80 -10.55 -7.20
N GLU A 11 -14.47 -10.51 -7.28
CA GLU A 11 -13.72 -10.24 -8.51
C GLU A 11 -13.93 -11.34 -9.54
N LEU A 12 -13.85 -12.61 -9.13
CA LEU A 12 -14.10 -13.73 -10.04
C LEU A 12 -15.53 -13.71 -10.59
N LYS A 13 -16.52 -13.38 -9.75
CA LYS A 13 -17.92 -13.20 -10.17
C LYS A 13 -18.04 -12.07 -11.20
N ALA A 14 -17.37 -10.94 -10.97
CA ALA A 14 -17.30 -9.83 -11.91
C ALA A 14 -16.63 -10.22 -13.24
N GLN A 15 -15.46 -10.84 -13.20
CA GLN A 15 -14.74 -11.29 -14.39
C GLN A 15 -15.58 -12.24 -15.23
N LYS A 16 -16.28 -13.18 -14.59
CA LYS A 16 -17.21 -14.09 -15.28
C LYS A 16 -18.39 -13.33 -15.89
N LYS A 17 -19.01 -12.41 -15.14
CA LYS A 17 -20.15 -11.60 -15.58
C LYS A 17 -19.84 -10.80 -16.85
N TRP A 18 -18.63 -10.23 -16.93
CA TRP A 18 -18.20 -9.40 -18.06
C TRP A 18 -17.27 -10.12 -19.04
N ASN A 19 -17.19 -11.45 -18.95
CA ASN A 19 -16.40 -12.31 -19.84
C ASN A 19 -14.91 -11.90 -19.97
N THR A 20 -14.28 -11.46 -18.87
CA THR A 20 -12.88 -11.02 -18.85
C THR A 20 -11.92 -12.00 -18.17
N SER A 21 -12.40 -13.14 -17.65
CA SER A 21 -11.54 -14.14 -16.99
C SER A 21 -10.37 -14.61 -17.86
N HIS A 22 -10.58 -14.73 -19.18
CA HIS A 22 -9.54 -15.17 -20.12
C HIS A 22 -8.37 -14.18 -20.26
N ILE A 23 -8.59 -12.90 -19.92
CA ILE A 23 -7.55 -11.86 -19.96
C ILE A 23 -6.50 -12.12 -18.87
N TRP A 24 -6.91 -12.66 -17.73
CA TRP A 24 -6.06 -12.95 -16.57
C TRP A 24 -5.41 -14.33 -16.67
N ASN A 25 -4.74 -14.59 -17.80
CA ASN A 25 -3.91 -15.77 -17.99
C ASN A 25 -2.63 -15.74 -17.12
N LYS A 26 -1.93 -16.87 -17.05
CA LYS A 26 -0.71 -17.05 -16.25
C LYS A 26 0.33 -15.94 -16.50
N THR A 27 0.67 -15.69 -17.76
CA THR A 27 1.68 -14.68 -18.14
C THR A 27 1.31 -13.27 -17.68
N ARG A 28 0.02 -12.89 -17.78
CA ARG A 28 -0.43 -11.57 -17.31
C ARG A 28 -0.36 -11.46 -15.79
N ARG A 29 -0.75 -12.52 -15.07
CA ARG A 29 -0.69 -12.57 -13.60
C ARG A 29 0.76 -12.44 -13.12
N GLU A 30 1.68 -13.25 -13.64
CA GLU A 30 3.12 -13.19 -13.31
C GLU A 30 3.76 -11.82 -13.59
N LYS A 31 3.24 -11.08 -14.57
CA LYS A 31 3.74 -9.74 -14.92
C LYS A 31 3.17 -8.62 -14.04
N LEU A 32 1.96 -8.78 -13.50
CA LEU A 32 1.21 -7.67 -12.89
C LEU A 32 0.88 -7.88 -11.41
N LEU A 33 1.03 -9.09 -10.90
CA LEU A 33 0.75 -9.45 -9.52
C LEU A 33 2.00 -10.04 -8.90
N TRP A 34 2.33 -9.55 -7.71
CA TRP A 34 3.47 -9.99 -6.93
C TRP A 34 3.01 -10.15 -5.48
N ASP A 35 3.51 -11.17 -4.79
CA ASP A 35 3.31 -11.42 -3.37
C ASP A 35 4.39 -10.74 -2.49
N HIS A 36 5.36 -10.08 -3.12
CA HIS A 36 6.40 -9.27 -2.51
C HIS A 36 6.79 -8.13 -3.44
N LEU A 37 7.47 -7.12 -2.91
CA LEU A 37 8.09 -6.04 -3.66
C LEU A 37 9.28 -6.60 -4.45
N PRO A 38 9.24 -6.55 -5.79
CA PRO A 38 10.41 -6.88 -6.60
C PRO A 38 11.54 -5.90 -6.31
N GLU A 39 12.77 -6.41 -6.12
CA GLU A 39 13.95 -5.58 -5.86
C GLU A 39 14.16 -4.49 -6.92
N SER A 40 13.78 -4.77 -8.17
CA SER A 40 13.85 -3.82 -9.29
C SER A 40 12.98 -2.56 -9.08
N LEU A 41 12.01 -2.60 -8.17
CA LEU A 41 11.15 -1.46 -7.83
C LEU A 41 11.62 -0.68 -6.59
N PHE A 42 12.62 -1.17 -5.85
CA PHE A 42 13.03 -0.56 -4.59
C PHE A 42 13.48 0.88 -4.78
N GLU A 43 14.33 1.16 -5.78
CA GLU A 43 14.79 2.53 -6.05
C GLU A 43 13.63 3.45 -6.42
N ARG A 44 12.67 2.97 -7.19
CA ARG A 44 11.49 3.77 -7.57
C ARG A 44 10.66 4.11 -6.34
N ILE A 45 10.44 3.15 -5.44
CA ILE A 45 9.63 3.36 -4.22
C ILE A 45 10.36 4.31 -3.26
N LYS A 46 11.65 4.09 -3.01
CA LYS A 46 12.47 4.94 -2.11
C LYS A 46 12.53 6.41 -2.58
N ASN A 47 12.56 6.61 -3.90
CA ASN A 47 12.63 7.96 -4.49
C ASN A 47 11.24 8.58 -4.74
N ALA A 48 10.15 7.91 -4.36
CA ALA A 48 8.82 8.48 -4.52
C ALA A 48 8.67 9.71 -3.61
N PRO A 49 8.41 10.92 -4.16
CA PRO A 49 8.27 12.13 -3.34
C PRO A 49 6.99 12.13 -2.51
N PHE A 50 6.02 11.32 -2.93
CA PHE A 50 4.75 11.09 -2.27
C PHE A 50 4.09 9.79 -2.77
N PHE A 51 3.05 9.35 -2.05
CA PHE A 51 2.10 8.32 -2.48
C PHE A 51 0.71 8.60 -1.88
N PHE A 52 -0.29 7.88 -2.34
CA PHE A 52 -1.63 7.92 -1.75
C PHE A 52 -1.86 6.70 -0.88
N LEU A 53 -2.40 6.91 0.32
CA LEU A 53 -2.75 5.87 1.28
C LEU A 53 -4.28 5.77 1.38
N ALA A 54 -4.83 4.65 0.95
CA ALA A 54 -6.22 4.27 1.13
C ALA A 54 -6.37 3.44 2.40
N THR A 55 -7.34 3.82 3.23
CA THR A 55 -7.70 3.14 4.47
C THR A 55 -9.23 3.06 4.55
N SER A 56 -9.76 2.20 5.40
CA SER A 56 -11.18 2.23 5.74
C SER A 56 -11.40 1.82 7.18
N ASN A 57 -12.47 2.29 7.78
CA ASN A 57 -12.90 1.78 9.07
C ASN A 57 -13.52 0.37 8.94
N GLU A 58 -13.93 -0.23 10.06
CA GLU A 58 -14.53 -1.56 10.10
C GLU A 58 -15.84 -1.69 9.29
N LYS A 59 -16.52 -0.58 9.01
CA LYS A 59 -17.76 -0.53 8.21
C LYS A 59 -17.49 -0.43 6.71
N GLY A 60 -16.22 -0.27 6.31
CA GLY A 60 -15.83 -0.08 4.92
C GLY A 60 -16.01 1.35 4.40
N GLU A 61 -16.16 2.34 5.28
CA GLU A 61 -16.12 3.75 4.89
C GLU A 61 -14.66 4.14 4.62
N CYS A 62 -14.37 4.53 3.38
CA CYS A 62 -13.00 4.71 2.91
C CYS A 62 -12.52 6.16 3.01
N ASP A 63 -11.25 6.31 3.36
CA ASP A 63 -10.49 7.54 3.24
C ASP A 63 -9.28 7.35 2.32
N CYS A 64 -8.87 8.42 1.65
CA CYS A 64 -7.65 8.46 0.86
C CYS A 64 -6.84 9.70 1.21
N SER A 65 -5.62 9.49 1.69
CA SER A 65 -4.73 10.56 2.14
C SER A 65 -3.48 10.65 1.25
N PHE A 66 -3.07 11.88 0.96
CA PHE A 66 -1.75 12.15 0.39
C PHE A 66 -0.69 12.00 1.48
N LYS A 67 0.34 11.19 1.24
CA LYS A 67 1.51 11.03 2.09
C LYS A 67 2.71 11.56 1.32
N GLY A 68 3.20 12.73 1.73
CA GLY A 68 4.33 13.40 1.12
C GLY A 68 5.37 13.78 2.17
N GLY A 69 6.58 13.98 1.71
CA GLY A 69 7.72 14.35 2.56
C GLY A 69 9.00 14.64 1.78
N GLY A 70 8.96 14.50 0.45
CA GLY A 70 10.14 14.64 -0.39
C GLY A 70 11.03 13.39 -0.33
N PRO A 71 12.33 13.53 -0.62
CA PRO A 71 13.28 12.42 -0.55
C PRO A 71 13.27 11.74 0.83
N ASN A 72 13.49 10.43 0.87
CA ASN A 72 13.51 9.60 2.09
C ASN A 72 12.16 9.49 2.82
N LEU A 73 11.03 9.77 2.16
CA LEU A 73 9.70 9.48 2.72
C LEU A 73 9.52 7.99 3.06
N ILE A 74 10.19 7.09 2.32
CA ILE A 74 10.02 5.65 2.44
C ILE A 74 11.34 4.96 2.73
N HIS A 75 11.32 4.05 3.68
CA HIS A 75 12.39 3.12 3.98
C HIS A 75 11.93 1.69 3.65
N ILE A 76 12.60 1.00 2.72
CA ILE A 76 12.34 -0.42 2.46
C ILE A 76 13.07 -1.23 3.54
N ILE A 77 12.32 -2.01 4.32
CA ILE A 77 12.86 -2.89 5.36
C ILE A 77 13.28 -4.22 4.73
N ASP A 78 12.38 -4.82 3.95
CA ASP A 78 12.60 -6.04 3.18
C ASP A 78 11.60 -6.13 2.02
N ALA A 79 11.57 -7.26 1.31
CA ALA A 79 10.68 -7.46 0.17
C ALA A 79 9.19 -7.48 0.52
N GLN A 80 8.80 -7.61 1.79
CA GLN A 80 7.40 -7.59 2.24
C GLN A 80 7.05 -6.36 3.07
N HIS A 81 8.04 -5.57 3.51
CA HIS A 81 7.83 -4.47 4.44
C HIS A 81 8.55 -3.20 3.98
N PHE A 82 7.83 -2.08 4.02
CA PHE A 82 8.43 -0.74 3.97
C PHE A 82 7.83 0.10 5.10
N ALA A 83 8.48 1.20 5.44
CA ALA A 83 8.03 2.11 6.46
C ALA A 83 8.05 3.56 5.96
N PHE A 84 7.20 4.40 6.54
CA PHE A 84 7.13 5.84 6.30
C PHE A 84 6.75 6.57 7.59
N PRO A 85 7.18 7.84 7.76
CA PRO A 85 6.83 8.62 8.93
C PRO A 85 5.36 9.07 8.85
N ASP A 86 4.67 9.04 9.99
CA ASP A 86 3.41 9.77 10.15
C ASP A 86 3.69 11.13 10.78
N ILE A 87 3.29 12.19 10.06
CA ILE A 87 3.44 13.58 10.48
C ILE A 87 2.08 14.10 10.90
N ASP A 88 2.03 14.81 12.02
CA ASP A 88 0.81 15.45 12.50
C ASP A 88 0.27 16.42 11.43
N GLY A 89 -0.94 16.13 10.94
CA GLY A 89 -1.67 16.97 10.02
C GLY A 89 -2.64 17.90 10.75
N ASN A 90 -3.87 17.98 10.28
CA ASN A 90 -4.96 18.75 10.89
C ASN A 90 -5.51 18.15 12.20
N GLY A 91 -4.84 17.16 12.79
CA GLY A 91 -5.25 16.48 14.02
C GLY A 91 -6.46 15.56 13.91
N ALA A 92 -7.03 15.33 12.71
CA ALA A 92 -8.18 14.44 12.56
C ALA A 92 -7.81 12.94 12.60
N PHE A 93 -6.55 12.60 12.36
CA PHE A 93 -6.02 11.22 12.41
C PHE A 93 -6.83 10.19 11.59
N MET A 94 -7.47 10.59 10.49
CA MET A 94 -8.35 9.72 9.70
C MET A 94 -7.67 8.39 9.32
N SER A 95 -6.46 8.44 8.74
CA SER A 95 -5.73 7.21 8.37
C SER A 95 -5.38 6.36 9.59
N LEU A 96 -4.90 6.96 10.69
CA LEU A 96 -4.45 6.21 11.87
C LEU A 96 -5.64 5.60 12.62
N GLY A 97 -6.73 6.34 12.77
CA GLY A 97 -7.99 5.84 13.35
C GLY A 97 -8.52 4.65 12.57
N ASN A 98 -8.51 4.72 11.23
CA ASN A 98 -8.88 3.59 10.39
C ASN A 98 -7.93 2.40 10.59
N ILE A 99 -6.61 2.60 10.57
CA ILE A 99 -5.63 1.52 10.77
C ILE A 99 -5.80 0.81 12.13
N ILE A 100 -6.13 1.55 13.20
CA ILE A 100 -6.38 0.98 14.53
C ILE A 100 -7.56 0.00 14.51
N GLN A 101 -8.63 0.31 13.77
CA GLN A 101 -9.82 -0.56 13.67
C GLN A 101 -9.68 -1.64 12.60
N ASN A 102 -9.00 -1.31 11.50
CA ASN A 102 -8.86 -2.13 10.32
C ASN A 102 -7.45 -1.90 9.72
N PRO A 103 -6.52 -2.86 9.90
CA PRO A 103 -5.14 -2.67 9.48
C PRO A 103 -4.96 -2.74 7.96
N HIS A 104 -5.99 -3.11 7.18
CA HIS A 104 -5.86 -3.26 5.73
C HIS A 104 -5.72 -1.90 5.04
N VAL A 105 -4.65 -1.76 4.26
CA VAL A 105 -4.32 -0.52 3.53
C VAL A 105 -4.00 -0.80 2.07
N GLY A 106 -4.24 0.21 1.24
CA GLY A 106 -3.80 0.25 -0.15
C GLY A 106 -2.93 1.47 -0.40
N CYS A 107 -1.79 1.28 -1.03
CA CYS A 107 -0.85 2.34 -1.39
C CYS A 107 -0.81 2.48 -2.91
N LEU A 108 -0.91 3.71 -3.40
CA LEU A 108 -0.81 4.04 -4.82
C LEU A 108 0.33 5.01 -5.07
N PHE A 109 1.31 4.51 -5.83
CA PHE A 109 2.43 5.26 -6.36
C PHE A 109 2.15 5.60 -7.82
N ILE A 110 2.34 6.85 -8.20
CA ILE A 110 2.13 7.32 -9.57
C ILE A 110 3.38 8.07 -10.00
N ASP A 111 3.98 7.64 -11.10
CA ASP A 111 4.93 8.46 -11.82
C ASP A 111 4.14 9.29 -12.85
N PHE A 112 4.06 10.59 -12.62
CA PHE A 112 3.31 11.52 -13.47
C PHE A 112 4.01 11.82 -14.80
N SER A 113 5.30 11.52 -14.92
CA SER A 113 6.05 11.72 -16.16
C SER A 113 5.83 10.57 -17.15
N THR A 114 5.80 9.33 -16.66
CA THR A 114 5.60 8.12 -17.48
C THR A 114 4.16 7.64 -17.49
N GLY A 115 3.35 8.06 -16.51
CA GLY A 115 1.99 7.57 -16.28
C GLY A 115 1.95 6.17 -15.66
N GLU A 116 3.09 5.62 -15.24
CA GLU A 116 3.13 4.31 -14.58
C GLU A 116 2.54 4.36 -13.18
N ARG A 117 1.89 3.27 -12.79
CA ARG A 117 1.24 3.13 -11.47
C ARG A 117 1.69 1.85 -10.81
N LEU A 118 2.09 1.94 -9.55
CA LEU A 118 2.38 0.80 -8.70
C LEU A 118 1.39 0.80 -7.53
N ARG A 119 0.74 -0.35 -7.31
CA ARG A 119 -0.16 -0.57 -6.18
C ARG A 119 0.49 -1.56 -5.23
N ILE A 120 0.50 -1.23 -3.95
CA ILE A 120 0.97 -2.12 -2.88
C ILE A 120 -0.16 -2.19 -1.87
N ASN A 121 -0.68 -3.38 -1.63
CA ASN A 121 -1.76 -3.60 -0.66
C ASN A 121 -1.24 -4.50 0.45
N GLY A 122 -1.66 -4.27 1.67
CA GLY A 122 -1.15 -5.02 2.81
C GLY A 122 -1.83 -4.66 4.12
N LYS A 123 -1.11 -4.89 5.21
CA LYS A 123 -1.52 -4.48 6.55
C LYS A 123 -0.53 -3.47 7.09
N ALA A 124 -1.02 -2.42 7.72
CA ALA A 124 -0.21 -1.39 8.36
C ALA A 124 -0.14 -1.59 9.88
N ASN A 125 1.01 -1.27 10.46
CA ASN A 125 1.23 -1.21 11.90
C ASN A 125 1.76 0.17 12.30
N ILE A 126 1.35 0.66 13.47
CA ILE A 126 1.77 1.96 14.02
C ILE A 126 2.85 1.71 15.08
N HIS A 127 4.01 2.36 14.92
CA HIS A 127 5.15 2.23 15.81
C HIS A 127 5.46 3.57 16.50
N THR A 128 5.46 3.58 17.83
CA THR A 128 5.83 4.74 18.66
C THR A 128 7.18 4.56 19.36
N THR A 129 7.74 3.35 19.32
CA THR A 129 9.02 2.98 19.93
C THR A 129 9.68 1.85 19.12
N GLY A 130 10.96 1.56 19.39
CA GLY A 130 11.66 0.43 18.79
C GLY A 130 12.35 0.74 17.45
N GLU A 131 12.92 -0.29 16.82
CA GLU A 131 13.79 -0.15 15.64
C GLU A 131 13.07 0.46 14.43
N ILE A 132 11.84 0.02 14.13
CA ILE A 132 11.05 0.58 13.02
C ILE A 132 10.71 2.06 13.28
N LYS A 133 10.35 2.43 14.52
CA LYS A 133 10.16 3.84 14.86
C LYS A 133 11.45 4.65 14.64
N ASN A 134 12.61 4.08 14.95
CA ASN A 134 13.89 4.76 14.85
C ASN A 134 14.37 4.98 13.40
N LEU A 135 13.71 4.39 12.39
CA LEU A 135 13.95 4.72 10.98
C LEU A 135 13.63 6.18 10.67
N PHE A 136 12.73 6.81 11.44
CA PHE A 136 12.33 8.21 11.30
C PHE A 136 12.37 8.92 12.66
N PRO A 137 13.57 9.27 13.17
CA PRO A 137 13.75 9.79 14.53
C PRO A 137 12.93 11.04 14.84
N ASP A 138 12.77 11.92 13.84
CA ASP A 138 12.08 13.20 13.96
C ASP A 138 10.54 13.07 13.93
N SER A 139 10.04 11.89 13.58
CA SER A 139 8.61 11.61 13.62
C SER A 139 8.18 11.08 14.99
N SER A 140 6.99 11.47 15.42
CA SER A 140 6.38 10.90 16.62
C SER A 140 5.98 9.43 16.42
N ARG A 141 5.69 9.04 15.17
CA ARG A 141 5.13 7.74 14.79
C ARG A 141 5.66 7.31 13.43
N THR A 142 5.97 6.03 13.30
CA THR A 142 6.29 5.38 12.02
C THR A 142 5.21 4.38 11.68
N ILE A 143 4.83 4.31 10.40
CA ILE A 143 3.93 3.29 9.87
C ILE A 143 4.76 2.30 9.05
N SER A 144 4.48 1.01 9.18
CA SER A 144 5.02 -0.06 8.32
C SER A 144 3.93 -0.95 7.78
#